data_AF-T0PJA8-F1
#
_entry.id   AF-T0PJA8-F1
#
_cell.length_a   1.000
_cell.length_b   1.000
_cell.length_c   1.000
_cell.angle_alpha   90.00
_cell.angle_beta   90.00
_cell.angle_gamma   90.00
#
_symmetry.space_group_name_H-M   'P 1'
#
loop_
_entity.id
_entity.type
_entity.pdbx_description
1 polymer ?
#
loop_
_entity_poly.entity_id
_entity_poly.type
_entity_poly.pdbx_seq_one_letter_code
_entity_poly.pdbx_strand_id
1 'polypeptide(L)'
;MDINDEEIVTLLTNGNDSVRKLQKLFDTSKILEATEEGKPFGSYAPLKGSTFKDMDALQSYLSKELGLNKYFSIDFNKKFVNYLSKNINNEYYVAVGDFGPGLNVKESKIISKTPDKTKLVVTFSSPSFFEDSSRVTREATIIHDGEKWVIDKMDTWGMPTLGK
;
A
#
# COMPACT_ATOMS: atom_id res chain seq x y z
N MET A 1 -19.22 17.73 -1.44
CA MET A 1 -18.25 16.75 -1.99
C MET A 1 -18.35 15.59 -1.03
N ASP A 2 -19.37 14.76 -1.18
CA ASP A 2 -19.89 13.99 -0.05
C ASP A 2 -19.64 12.51 -0.30
N ILE A 3 -18.77 11.94 0.53
CA ILE A 3 -18.54 10.50 0.66
C ILE A 3 -18.89 10.13 2.11
N ASN A 4 -19.70 9.08 2.25
CA ASN A 4 -20.15 8.62 3.56
C ASN A 4 -19.15 7.66 4.20
N ASP A 5 -19.35 7.34 5.48
CA ASP A 5 -18.39 6.55 6.25
C ASP A 5 -18.28 5.11 5.75
N GLU A 6 -19.38 4.51 5.29
CA GLU A 6 -19.41 3.15 4.73
C GLU A 6 -18.65 3.09 3.39
N GLU A 7 -18.81 4.10 2.53
CA GLU A 7 -18.07 4.23 1.29
C GLU A 7 -16.56 4.38 1.54
N ILE A 8 -16.17 5.17 2.54
CA ILE A 8 -14.76 5.31 2.93
C ILE A 8 -14.20 3.98 3.42
N VAL A 9 -14.90 3.29 4.35
CA VAL A 9 -14.44 2.00 4.87
C VAL A 9 -14.33 0.96 3.76
N THR A 10 -15.27 0.96 2.82
CA THR A 10 -15.24 0.09 1.64
C THR A 10 -14.03 0.38 0.75
N LEU A 11 -13.76 1.66 0.46
CA LEU A 11 -12.60 2.09 -0.32
C LEU A 11 -11.28 1.65 0.34
N LEU A 12 -11.12 1.93 1.65
CA LEU A 12 -9.92 1.56 2.42
C LEU A 12 -9.74 0.04 2.48
N THR A 13 -10.82 -0.72 2.67
CA THR A 13 -10.78 -2.19 2.72
C THR A 13 -10.34 -2.75 1.37
N ASN A 14 -10.96 -2.31 0.28
CA ASN A 14 -10.64 -2.79 -1.06
C ASN A 14 -9.22 -2.40 -1.50
N GLY A 15 -8.77 -1.20 -1.16
CA GLY A 15 -7.39 -0.76 -1.37
C GLY A 15 -6.40 -1.66 -0.63
N ASN A 16 -6.63 -1.91 0.65
CA ASN A 16 -5.82 -2.79 1.48
C ASN A 16 -5.77 -4.24 0.96
N ASP A 17 -6.90 -4.80 0.54
CA ASP A 17 -6.95 -6.14 -0.04
C ASP A 17 -6.28 -6.22 -1.42
N SER A 18 -6.26 -5.12 -2.19
CA SER A 18 -5.53 -5.06 -3.45
C SER A 18 -4.03 -5.17 -3.25
N VAL A 19 -3.47 -4.50 -2.23
CA VAL A 19 -2.04 -4.55 -1.89
C VAL A 19 -1.65 -5.96 -1.43
N ARG A 20 -2.49 -6.63 -0.62
CA ARG A 20 -2.23 -7.98 -0.13
C ARG A 20 -2.01 -9.03 -1.22
N LYS A 21 -2.54 -8.82 -2.42
CA LYS A 21 -2.31 -9.72 -3.56
C LYS A 21 -0.82 -9.82 -3.92
N LEU A 22 -0.02 -8.82 -3.56
CA LEU A 22 1.41 -8.79 -3.82
C LEU A 22 2.15 -10.02 -3.26
N GLN A 23 1.71 -10.54 -2.10
CA GLN A 23 2.26 -11.74 -1.47
C GLN A 23 2.25 -12.97 -2.40
N LYS A 24 1.34 -13.02 -3.37
CA LYS A 24 1.20 -14.15 -4.31
C LYS A 24 2.13 -14.03 -5.54
N LEU A 25 2.68 -12.83 -5.78
CA LEU A 25 3.43 -12.51 -6.99
C LEU A 25 4.93 -12.81 -6.87
N PHE A 26 5.47 -13.01 -5.66
CA PHE A 26 6.91 -13.23 -5.45
C PHE A 26 7.39 -14.64 -5.82
N ASP A 27 8.52 -14.75 -6.49
CA ASP A 27 9.27 -16.00 -6.54
C ASP A 27 10.07 -16.19 -5.25
N THR A 28 9.44 -16.81 -4.24
CA THR A 28 10.02 -17.02 -2.91
C THR A 28 11.22 -17.98 -2.92
N SER A 29 11.51 -18.66 -4.03
CA SER A 29 12.72 -19.48 -4.18
C SER A 29 13.99 -18.64 -4.46
N LYS A 30 13.82 -17.34 -4.77
CA LYS A 30 14.91 -16.43 -5.18
C LYS A 30 14.98 -15.19 -4.29
N ILE A 31 14.72 -15.36 -3.00
CA ILE A 31 14.84 -14.27 -2.02
C ILE A 31 16.31 -13.86 -1.89
N LEU A 32 16.54 -12.55 -1.96
CA LEU A 32 17.80 -11.89 -1.69
C LEU A 32 17.68 -11.10 -0.39
N GLU A 33 18.58 -11.35 0.55
CA GLU A 33 18.72 -10.53 1.75
C GLU A 33 19.53 -9.27 1.40
N ALA A 34 18.87 -8.13 1.42
CA ALA A 34 19.55 -6.85 1.26
C ALA A 34 20.20 -6.44 2.58
N THR A 35 21.45 -6.02 2.49
CA THR A 35 22.17 -5.41 3.62
C THR A 35 22.51 -3.96 3.31
N GLU A 36 22.42 -3.12 4.34
CA GLU A 36 22.86 -1.73 4.30
C GLU A 36 23.86 -1.54 5.46
N GLU A 37 25.06 -1.05 5.14
CA GLU A 37 26.17 -0.93 6.11
C GLU A 37 26.49 -2.24 6.86
N GLY A 38 26.33 -3.38 6.19
CA GLY A 38 26.57 -4.71 6.76
C GLY A 38 25.46 -5.21 7.70
N LYS A 39 24.34 -4.49 7.82
CA LYS A 39 23.17 -4.92 8.61
C LYS A 39 22.02 -5.36 7.70
N PRO A 40 21.23 -6.37 8.09
CA PRO A 40 20.01 -6.72 7.38
C PRO A 40 19.08 -5.51 7.27
N PHE A 41 18.68 -5.18 6.04
CA PHE A 41 17.79 -4.06 5.73
C PHE A 41 16.42 -4.53 5.24
N GLY A 42 16.37 -5.71 4.61
CA GLY A 42 15.12 -6.36 4.22
C GLY A 42 15.34 -7.45 3.18
N SER A 43 14.31 -8.27 2.96
CA SER A 43 14.32 -9.32 1.96
C SER A 43 13.66 -8.83 0.67
N TYR A 44 14.21 -9.18 -0.49
CA TYR A 44 13.68 -8.80 -1.81
C TYR A 44 13.61 -10.02 -2.72
N ALA A 45 12.59 -10.12 -3.55
CA ALA A 45 12.44 -11.22 -4.51
C ALA A 45 12.03 -10.71 -5.88
N PRO A 46 12.38 -11.43 -6.96
CA PRO A 46 11.82 -11.16 -8.26
C PRO A 46 10.34 -11.58 -8.29
N LEU A 47 9.60 -11.05 -9.26
CA LEU A 47 8.21 -11.44 -9.50
C LEU A 47 8.19 -12.75 -10.32
N LYS A 48 7.24 -13.65 -10.02
CA LYS A 48 7.14 -14.95 -10.69
C LYS A 48 7.04 -14.78 -12.21
N GLY A 49 7.94 -15.43 -12.94
CA GLY A 49 7.91 -15.48 -14.40
C GLY A 49 8.14 -14.14 -15.10
N SER A 50 8.62 -13.11 -14.40
CA SER A 50 8.86 -11.78 -14.97
C SER A 50 10.14 -11.15 -14.43
N THR A 51 10.87 -10.44 -15.29
CA THR A 51 12.04 -9.64 -14.92
C THR A 51 11.83 -8.22 -15.42
N PHE A 52 12.10 -7.23 -14.56
CA PHE A 52 11.92 -5.82 -14.89
C PHE A 52 13.25 -5.09 -14.79
N LYS A 53 13.68 -4.44 -15.87
CA LYS A 53 14.87 -3.57 -15.88
C LYS A 53 14.52 -2.07 -15.84
N ASP A 54 13.24 -1.78 -16.03
CA ASP A 54 12.68 -0.45 -16.15
C ASP A 54 11.60 -0.24 -15.08
N MET A 55 11.63 0.92 -14.43
CA MET A 55 10.72 1.24 -13.34
C MET A 55 9.29 1.43 -13.84
N ASP A 56 9.10 2.07 -14.99
CA ASP A 56 7.76 2.34 -15.52
C ASP A 56 7.06 1.04 -15.93
N ALA A 57 7.81 0.07 -16.47
CA ALA A 57 7.34 -1.28 -16.74
C ALA A 57 6.92 -2.02 -15.46
N LEU A 58 7.72 -1.94 -14.39
CA LEU A 58 7.38 -2.53 -13.10
C LEU A 58 6.12 -1.89 -12.49
N GLN A 59 6.04 -0.56 -12.49
CA GLN A 59 4.89 0.20 -12.01
C GLN A 59 3.62 -0.17 -12.77
N SER A 60 3.71 -0.25 -14.10
CA SER A 60 2.58 -0.64 -14.95
C SER A 60 2.12 -2.07 -14.66
N TYR A 61 3.06 -3.01 -14.52
CA TYR A 61 2.77 -4.40 -14.19
C TYR A 61 2.08 -4.52 -12.83
N LEU A 62 2.68 -3.97 -11.76
CA LEU A 62 2.13 -4.07 -10.41
C LEU A 62 0.79 -3.35 -10.28
N SER A 63 0.62 -2.18 -10.91
CA SER A 63 -0.67 -1.48 -10.90
C SER A 63 -1.77 -2.33 -11.53
N LYS A 64 -1.47 -3.03 -12.63
CA LYS A 64 -2.41 -3.94 -13.30
C LYS A 64 -2.73 -5.18 -12.45
N GLU A 65 -1.71 -5.90 -12.00
CA GLU A 65 -1.88 -7.18 -11.30
C GLU A 65 -2.56 -7.03 -9.93
N LEU A 66 -2.24 -5.95 -9.20
CA LEU A 66 -2.87 -5.67 -7.92
C LEU A 66 -4.23 -4.97 -8.10
N GLY A 67 -4.38 -4.23 -9.20
CA GLY A 67 -5.53 -3.37 -9.48
C GLY A 67 -5.46 -2.04 -8.73
N LEU A 68 -4.26 -1.48 -8.54
CA LEU A 68 -4.04 -0.32 -7.68
C LEU A 68 -4.80 0.92 -8.19
N ASN A 69 -4.81 1.17 -9.50
CA ASN A 69 -5.53 2.31 -10.11
C ASN A 69 -7.06 2.30 -9.83
N LYS A 70 -7.62 1.19 -9.33
CA LYS A 70 -9.03 1.15 -8.93
C LYS A 70 -9.27 1.93 -7.64
N TYR A 71 -8.30 1.94 -6.72
CA TYR A 71 -8.47 2.40 -5.35
C TYR A 71 -7.49 3.49 -4.94
N PHE A 72 -6.38 3.66 -5.63
CA PHE A 72 -5.30 4.57 -5.27
C PHE A 72 -5.02 5.60 -6.36
N SER A 73 -4.54 6.78 -5.95
CA SER A 73 -4.08 7.82 -6.87
C SER A 73 -2.84 7.36 -7.66
N ILE A 74 -2.63 7.97 -8.82
CA ILE A 74 -1.44 7.70 -9.65
C ILE A 74 -0.16 7.99 -8.86
N ASP A 75 -0.15 9.07 -8.09
CA ASP A 75 0.99 9.48 -7.28
C ASP A 75 1.27 8.50 -6.15
N PHE A 76 0.22 8.01 -5.48
CA PHE A 76 0.36 6.93 -4.50
C PHE A 76 1.00 5.70 -5.15
N ASN A 77 0.50 5.26 -6.30
CA ASN A 77 0.98 4.04 -6.96
C ASN A 77 2.47 4.13 -7.32
N LYS A 78 2.91 5.27 -7.86
CA LYS A 78 4.32 5.52 -8.16
C LYS A 78 5.18 5.46 -6.91
N LYS A 79 4.79 6.18 -5.84
CA LYS A 79 5.53 6.19 -4.56
C LYS A 79 5.58 4.80 -3.92
N PHE A 80 4.45 4.09 -3.93
CA PHE A 80 4.32 2.74 -3.37
C PHE A 80 5.24 1.75 -4.07
N VAL A 81 5.17 1.66 -5.40
CA VAL A 81 6.03 0.73 -6.16
C VAL A 81 7.50 1.10 -6.00
N ASN A 82 7.85 2.39 -6.08
CA ASN A 82 9.22 2.85 -5.88
C ASN A 82 9.76 2.43 -4.51
N TYR A 83 8.96 2.61 -3.45
CA TYR A 83 9.34 2.24 -2.10
C TYR A 83 9.59 0.73 -1.94
N LEU A 84 8.74 -0.10 -2.54
CA LEU A 84 8.89 -1.55 -2.47
C LEU A 84 10.00 -2.10 -3.35
N SER A 85 10.43 -1.35 -4.36
CA SER A 85 11.37 -1.84 -5.35
C SER A 85 12.83 -1.54 -4.99
N LYS A 86 13.73 -2.44 -5.34
CA LYS A 86 15.18 -2.23 -5.30
C LYS A 86 15.80 -2.68 -6.62
N ASN A 87 16.62 -1.82 -7.22
CA ASN A 87 17.45 -2.21 -8.35
C ASN A 87 18.70 -2.94 -7.83
N ILE A 88 18.87 -4.19 -8.25
CA ILE A 88 20.01 -5.04 -7.90
C ILE A 88 20.52 -5.63 -9.22
N ASN A 89 21.77 -5.38 -9.58
CA ASN A 89 22.39 -5.87 -10.82
C ASN A 89 21.57 -5.55 -12.08
N ASN A 90 21.03 -4.33 -12.19
CA ASN A 90 20.24 -3.85 -13.32
C ASN A 90 18.86 -4.54 -13.49
N GLU A 91 18.35 -5.16 -12.43
CA GLU A 91 17.02 -5.75 -12.36
C GLU A 91 16.30 -5.27 -11.09
N TYR A 92 14.99 -5.04 -11.19
CA TYR A 92 14.18 -4.65 -10.06
C TYR A 92 13.63 -5.87 -9.32
N TYR A 93 13.91 -5.91 -8.03
CA TYR A 93 13.34 -6.83 -7.06
C TYR A 93 12.34 -6.08 -6.19
N VAL A 94 11.39 -6.79 -5.62
CA VAL A 94 10.34 -6.21 -4.78
C VAL A 94 10.48 -6.74 -3.36
N ALA A 95 10.31 -5.85 -2.38
CA ALA A 95 10.40 -6.15 -0.96
C ALA A 95 9.42 -7.27 -0.61
N VAL A 96 9.97 -8.33 -0.02
CA VAL A 96 9.24 -9.45 0.55
C VAL A 96 8.97 -9.10 2.00
N GLY A 97 7.70 -9.18 2.38
CA GLY A 97 7.28 -8.95 3.74
C GLY A 97 5.86 -9.42 3.93
N ASP A 98 5.45 -9.50 5.19
CA ASP A 98 4.06 -9.69 5.50
C ASP A 98 3.32 -8.37 5.33
N PHE A 99 2.78 -8.13 4.14
CA PHE A 99 1.71 -7.15 3.87
C PHE A 99 0.37 -7.53 4.54
N GLY A 100 0.46 -8.31 5.62
CA GLY A 100 -0.63 -8.99 6.32
C GLY A 100 -1.55 -8.02 7.03
N PRO A 101 -2.46 -8.54 7.86
CA PRO A 101 -3.53 -7.75 8.40
C PRO A 101 -3.03 -6.98 9.61
N GLY A 102 -2.15 -5.99 9.42
CA GLY A 102 -1.77 -5.12 10.53
C GLY A 102 -2.99 -4.49 11.20
N LEU A 103 -4.07 -4.29 10.42
CA LEU A 103 -5.36 -3.80 10.88
C LEU A 103 -6.53 -4.53 10.20
N ASN A 104 -7.63 -4.71 10.93
CA ASN A 104 -8.92 -5.12 10.38
C ASN A 104 -9.65 -3.90 9.81
N VAL A 105 -9.23 -3.47 8.61
CA VAL A 105 -9.76 -2.26 7.97
C VAL A 105 -11.27 -2.35 7.74
N LYS A 106 -11.81 -3.56 7.53
CA LYS A 106 -13.25 -3.79 7.34
C LYS A 106 -14.09 -3.43 8.58
N GLU A 107 -13.51 -3.55 9.77
CA GLU A 107 -14.16 -3.20 11.05
C GLU A 107 -13.76 -1.80 11.55
N SER A 108 -13.27 -0.96 10.63
CA SER A 108 -12.91 0.41 10.95
C SER A 108 -14.13 1.25 11.30
N LYS A 109 -13.91 2.22 12.18
CA LYS A 109 -14.86 3.28 12.49
C LYS A 109 -14.22 4.60 12.10
N ILE A 110 -14.94 5.39 11.30
CA ILE A 110 -14.52 6.74 10.97
C ILE A 110 -14.69 7.61 12.23
N ILE A 111 -13.62 8.29 12.63
CA ILE A 111 -13.61 9.19 13.78
C ILE A 111 -13.86 10.62 13.31
N SER A 112 -13.20 11.04 12.24
CA SER A 112 -13.33 12.40 11.71
C SER A 112 -13.05 12.44 10.22
N LYS A 113 -13.67 13.43 9.56
CA LYS A 113 -13.47 13.77 8.15
C LYS A 113 -13.18 15.27 8.07
N THR A 114 -11.94 15.61 7.75
CA THR A 114 -11.48 17.00 7.69
C THR A 114 -11.17 17.35 6.24
N PRO A 115 -12.00 18.18 5.59
CA PRO A 115 -11.69 18.69 4.25
C PRO A 115 -10.42 19.55 4.28
N ASP A 116 -9.51 19.31 3.35
CA ASP A 116 -8.33 20.14 3.07
C ASP A 116 -8.22 20.38 1.57
N LYS A 117 -8.71 21.54 1.12
CA LYS A 117 -8.77 21.94 -0.30
C LYS A 117 -9.49 20.89 -1.16
N THR A 118 -8.74 20.14 -1.96
CA THR A 118 -9.24 19.09 -2.86
C THR A 118 -9.09 17.68 -2.27
N LYS A 119 -8.66 17.60 -1.00
CA LYS A 119 -8.42 16.36 -0.27
C LYS A 119 -9.38 16.24 0.90
N LEU A 120 -9.64 15.01 1.32
CA LEU A 120 -10.35 14.69 2.54
C LEU A 120 -9.42 13.85 3.42
N VAL A 121 -9.04 14.42 4.55
CA VAL A 121 -8.25 13.71 5.58
C VAL A 121 -9.23 12.96 6.48
N VAL A 122 -9.08 11.65 6.53
CA VAL A 122 -9.93 10.74 7.28
C VAL A 122 -9.13 10.13 8.42
N THR A 123 -9.58 10.36 9.64
CA THR A 123 -9.09 9.64 10.81
C THR A 123 -10.02 8.48 11.08
N PHE A 124 -9.47 7.28 11.21
CA PHE A 124 -10.22 6.07 11.50
C PHE A 124 -9.53 5.23 12.55
N SER A 125 -10.32 4.44 13.27
CA SER A 125 -9.85 3.48 14.25
C SER A 125 -10.16 2.08 13.73
N SER A 126 -9.22 1.15 13.78
CA SER A 126 -9.38 -0.24 13.33
C SER A 126 -8.90 -1.21 14.41
N PRO A 127 -9.50 -2.40 14.57
CA PRO A 127 -8.91 -3.46 15.38
C PRO A 127 -7.51 -3.83 14.88
N SER A 128 -6.56 -3.95 15.81
CA SER A 128 -5.25 -4.56 15.54
C SER A 128 -5.38 -6.08 15.53
N PHE A 129 -4.65 -6.76 14.64
CA PHE A 129 -4.47 -8.21 14.73
C PHE A 129 -3.24 -8.61 15.58
N PHE A 130 -2.41 -7.64 15.97
CA PHE A 130 -1.18 -7.88 16.74
C PHE A 130 -1.34 -7.63 18.23
N GLU A 131 -2.32 -6.83 18.62
CA GLU A 131 -2.54 -6.45 20.01
C GLU A 131 -3.95 -6.89 20.42
N ASP A 132 -4.02 -7.81 21.39
CA ASP A 132 -5.29 -8.37 21.86
C ASP A 132 -6.24 -7.24 22.27
N SER A 133 -7.34 -7.09 21.52
CA SER A 133 -8.45 -6.15 21.70
C SER A 133 -8.16 -4.65 21.53
N SER A 134 -6.92 -4.24 21.18
CA SER A 134 -6.63 -2.82 20.99
C SER A 134 -7.12 -2.34 19.62
N ARG A 135 -7.80 -1.19 19.59
CA ARG A 135 -8.05 -0.46 18.35
C ARG A 135 -6.96 0.56 18.16
N VAL A 136 -6.46 0.64 16.94
CA VAL A 136 -5.38 1.53 16.56
C VAL A 136 -5.94 2.64 15.68
N THR A 137 -5.59 3.89 15.99
CA THR A 137 -5.96 5.05 15.19
C THR A 137 -4.95 5.28 14.06
N ARG A 138 -5.47 5.55 12.87
CA ARG A 138 -4.71 5.85 11.65
C ARG A 138 -5.37 6.99 10.89
N GLU A 139 -4.59 7.54 9.96
CA GLU A 139 -5.03 8.56 9.02
C GLU A 139 -4.92 8.03 7.59
N ALA A 140 -5.90 8.35 6.77
CA ALA A 140 -5.83 8.23 5.32
C ALA A 140 -6.17 9.58 4.68
N THR A 141 -5.56 9.87 3.54
CA THR A 141 -5.98 10.98 2.68
C THR A 141 -6.64 10.41 1.46
N ILE A 142 -7.86 10.85 1.17
CA ILE A 142 -8.57 10.51 -0.06
C ILE A 142 -8.81 11.76 -0.90
N ILE A 143 -8.81 11.59 -2.22
CA ILE A 143 -9.01 12.67 -3.19
C ILE A 143 -10.04 12.23 -4.23
N HIS A 144 -10.68 13.20 -4.87
CA HIS A 144 -11.51 12.93 -6.04
C HIS A 144 -10.65 13.10 -7.30
N ASP A 145 -10.48 12.05 -8.11
CA ASP A 145 -9.64 12.09 -9.32
C ASP A 145 -10.34 12.68 -10.56
N GLY A 146 -11.63 13.02 -10.41
CA GLY A 146 -12.49 13.54 -11.47
C GLY A 146 -13.63 12.59 -11.81
N GLU A 147 -13.44 11.29 -11.55
CA GLU A 147 -14.45 10.25 -11.77
C GLU A 147 -14.91 9.61 -10.46
N LYS A 148 -14.00 9.46 -9.49
CA LYS A 148 -14.24 8.73 -8.24
C LYS A 148 -13.33 9.20 -7.11
N TRP A 149 -13.64 8.71 -5.90
CA TRP A 149 -12.75 8.83 -4.76
C TRP A 149 -11.67 7.76 -4.78
N VAL A 150 -10.42 8.17 -4.52
CA VAL A 150 -9.25 7.30 -4.44
C VAL A 150 -8.38 7.67 -3.24
N ILE A 151 -7.60 6.69 -2.77
CA ILE A 151 -6.65 6.83 -1.68
C ILE A 151 -5.36 7.46 -2.21
N ASP A 152 -5.00 8.61 -1.65
CA ASP A 152 -3.75 9.33 -1.95
C ASP A 152 -2.66 9.04 -0.92
N LYS A 153 -3.07 8.68 0.31
CA LYS A 153 -2.17 8.32 1.41
C LYS A 153 -2.88 7.37 2.37
N MET A 154 -2.19 6.33 2.80
CA MET A 154 -2.64 5.37 3.81
C MET A 154 -1.42 4.66 4.40
N ASP A 155 -1.31 4.62 5.73
CA ASP A 155 -0.24 3.89 6.43
C ASP A 155 -0.83 2.77 7.29
N THR A 156 -1.06 1.62 6.67
CA THR A 156 -1.58 0.42 7.34
C THR A 156 -0.65 -0.79 7.22
N TRP A 157 0.49 -0.64 6.54
CA TRP A 157 1.41 -1.76 6.25
C TRP A 157 2.77 -1.60 6.92
N GLY A 158 2.92 -0.65 7.86
CA GLY A 158 4.19 -0.42 8.55
C GLY A 158 5.28 0.12 7.62
N MET A 159 4.88 0.89 6.61
CA MET A 159 5.75 1.47 5.59
C MET A 159 5.86 2.97 5.86
N PRO A 160 6.88 3.43 6.62
CA PRO A 160 6.97 4.81 7.13
C PRO A 160 7.10 5.89 6.04
N THR A 161 7.19 5.51 4.77
CA THR A 161 7.58 6.37 3.64
C THR A 161 6.43 6.89 2.79
N LEU A 162 5.18 6.49 3.02
CA LEU A 162 4.06 6.96 2.20
C LEU A 162 3.45 8.28 2.72
N GLY A 163 4.13 8.94 3.66
CA GLY A 163 3.59 10.08 4.41
C GLY A 163 4.57 11.21 4.73
N LYS A 164 5.49 11.55 3.83
CA LYS A 164 6.13 12.87 3.80
C LYS A 164 5.97 13.52 2.43
#